data_AF-A0A6J7G062-F1
#
_entry.id   AF-A0A6J7G062-F1
#
_cell.length_a   1.000
_cell.length_b   1.000
_cell.length_c   1.000
_cell.angle_alpha   90.00
_cell.angle_beta   90.00
_cell.angle_gamma   90.00
#
_symmetry.space_group_name_H-M   'P 1'
#
loop_
_entity.id
_entity.type
_entity.pdbx_description
1 polymer ?
#
loop_
_entity_poly.entity_id
_entity_poly.type
_entity_poly.pdbx_seq_one_letter_code
_entity_poly.pdbx_strand_id
1 'polypeptide(L)'
;MAARVAAVLLGLVALLALAGPASAHVGDGRAGSDFDGRVLSVTPGIPGVTVRVLSFGDELEVVNPTGTELAVPGYSGEPYLRIGPDGVWRNRLSPATTINLDRYGRTPLPDDADPLAAPDWVQVSTEPAYTWHDHRTHWMSEGQLPPAVAADPTTDHVVFAWTVPMAYGSQDVAVAGELTWSPPPPSWLVWPVYALVLLAVALAGLRGPRPLAGALGVGAVASLWHALATPVPAVTAGSHTGALLSALLPALLVGAVSVLGIRAACRGRGGLTGVLAVVAGWLLLVQGLPDVDVLWTANVLATGPALLARAAVVVLLAGGIGLVVGGAVAARRSRTVDPSTDPSTGSSSGTPVPA
;
A
#
# COMPACT_ATOMS: atom_id res chain seq x y z
N MET A 1 31.89 16.84 -9.52
CA MET A 1 30.42 17.04 -9.64
C MET A 1 29.63 15.77 -9.35
N ALA A 2 29.94 14.63 -9.99
CA ALA A 2 29.24 13.35 -9.77
C ALA A 2 29.26 12.84 -8.31
N ALA A 3 30.39 12.96 -7.61
CA ALA A 3 30.50 12.55 -6.21
C ALA A 3 29.61 13.39 -5.26
N ARG A 4 29.44 14.69 -5.55
CA ARG A 4 28.58 15.58 -4.77
C ARG A 4 27.11 15.28 -4.99
N VAL A 5 26.71 14.97 -6.23
CA VAL A 5 25.33 14.54 -6.55
C VAL A 5 25.01 13.18 -5.90
N ALA A 6 25.95 12.23 -5.96
CA ALA A 6 25.78 10.93 -5.33
C ALA A 6 25.66 11.05 -3.79
N ALA A 7 26.47 11.91 -3.16
CA ALA A 7 26.40 12.17 -1.72
C ALA A 7 25.06 12.83 -1.32
N VAL A 8 24.56 13.78 -2.10
CA VAL A 8 23.26 14.41 -1.87
C VAL A 8 22.13 13.40 -2.02
N LEU A 9 22.16 12.55 -3.04
CA LEU A 9 21.16 11.50 -3.24
C LEU A 9 21.20 10.44 -2.13
N LEU A 10 22.39 10.01 -1.70
CA LEU A 10 22.56 9.12 -0.55
C LEU A 10 22.05 9.75 0.74
N GLY A 11 22.30 11.04 0.95
CA GLY A 11 21.75 11.80 2.08
C GLY A 11 20.22 11.86 2.06
N LEU A 12 19.62 12.08 0.89
CA LEU A 12 18.18 12.05 0.68
C LEU A 12 17.58 10.66 0.95
N VAL A 13 18.20 9.59 0.45
CA VAL A 13 17.78 8.22 0.73
C VAL A 13 17.89 7.90 2.22
N ALA A 14 18.97 8.31 2.89
CA ALA A 14 19.14 8.13 4.33
C ALA A 14 18.08 8.91 5.14
N LEU A 15 17.74 10.14 4.73
CA LEU A 15 16.67 10.92 5.33
C LEU A 15 15.29 10.27 5.14
N LEU A 16 15.01 9.73 3.96
CA LEU A 16 13.76 9.02 3.67
C LEU A 16 13.67 7.68 4.42
N ALA A 17 14.80 7.01 4.66
CA ALA A 17 14.84 5.79 5.49
C ALA A 17 14.63 6.07 6.99
N LEU A 18 14.86 7.32 7.43
CA LEU A 18 14.57 7.79 8.79
C LEU A 18 13.14 8.31 8.94
N ALA A 19 12.44 8.58 7.83
CA ALA A 19 11.01 8.79 7.89
C ALA A 19 10.37 7.44 8.27
N GLY A 20 9.72 7.38 9.44
CA GLY A 20 8.89 6.22 9.78
C GLY A 20 7.84 6.00 8.70
N PRO A 21 7.25 4.79 8.60
CA PRO A 21 6.12 4.56 7.70
C PRO A 21 5.13 5.69 7.88
N ALA A 22 4.85 6.45 6.82
CA ALA A 22 3.75 7.38 6.88
C ALA A 22 2.52 6.54 7.21
N SER A 23 1.86 6.84 8.34
CA SER A 23 0.59 6.21 8.72
C SER A 23 -0.51 6.71 7.78
N ALA A 24 -0.37 6.40 6.50
CA ALA A 24 -1.27 6.73 5.40
C ALA A 24 -1.93 5.48 4.82
N HIS A 25 -1.62 4.29 5.38
CA HIS A 25 -2.29 3.06 5.01
C HIS A 25 -3.72 3.04 5.58
N VAL A 26 -4.63 2.51 4.78
CA VAL A 26 -6.04 2.26 5.12
C VAL A 26 -6.12 0.92 5.85
N GLY A 27 -6.83 0.86 6.97
CA GLY A 27 -6.93 -0.33 7.83
C GLY A 27 -5.60 -0.81 8.41
N ASP A 28 -5.58 -2.08 8.85
CA ASP A 28 -4.45 -2.84 9.43
C ASP A 28 -3.15 -2.90 8.58
N GLY A 29 -3.03 -2.11 7.50
CA GLY A 29 -1.84 -2.04 6.66
C GLY A 29 -1.73 -3.18 5.65
N ARG A 30 -2.86 -3.78 5.24
CA ARG A 30 -2.92 -4.87 4.25
C ARG A 30 -3.44 -4.35 2.91
N ALA A 31 -2.79 -4.72 1.81
CA ALA A 31 -3.25 -4.40 0.46
C ALA A 31 -3.87 -5.61 -0.25
N GLY A 32 -3.74 -6.80 0.32
CA GLY A 32 -4.26 -8.06 -0.21
C GLY A 32 -4.94 -8.96 0.84
N SER A 33 -5.94 -9.72 0.41
CA SER A 33 -6.66 -10.68 1.26
C SER A 33 -7.31 -11.78 0.43
N ASP A 34 -7.40 -12.99 1.00
CA ASP A 34 -8.19 -14.08 0.41
C ASP A 34 -9.68 -13.94 0.74
N PHE A 35 -10.01 -13.14 1.75
CA PHE A 35 -11.37 -12.71 2.06
C PHE A 35 -11.71 -11.39 1.39
N ASP A 36 -12.98 -11.19 1.04
CA ASP A 36 -13.50 -9.92 0.55
C ASP A 36 -14.92 -9.67 1.09
N GLY A 37 -15.07 -8.57 1.82
CA GLY A 37 -16.33 -8.11 2.41
C GLY A 37 -16.93 -6.97 1.59
N ARG A 38 -18.25 -7.01 1.36
CA ARG A 38 -18.93 -5.97 0.57
C ARG A 38 -20.32 -5.64 1.11
N VAL A 39 -20.70 -4.36 1.01
CA VAL A 39 -22.08 -3.93 1.19
C VAL A 39 -22.88 -4.34 -0.05
N LEU A 40 -24.01 -5.02 0.15
CA LEU A 40 -24.95 -5.38 -0.92
C LEU A 40 -26.10 -4.39 -1.02
N SER A 41 -26.59 -3.88 0.13
CA SER A 41 -27.70 -2.92 0.14
C SER A 41 -27.77 -2.12 1.44
N VAL A 42 -28.29 -0.89 1.35
CA VAL A 42 -28.78 -0.09 2.48
C VAL A 42 -30.29 0.08 2.29
N THR A 43 -31.09 -0.44 3.23
CA THR A 43 -32.55 -0.49 3.08
C THR A 43 -33.26 0.09 4.31
N PRO A 44 -34.13 1.11 4.15
CA PRO A 44 -34.34 1.88 2.93
C PRO A 44 -33.08 2.69 2.57
N GLY A 45 -32.90 2.99 1.28
CA GLY A 45 -31.83 3.87 0.84
C GLY A 45 -32.02 5.28 1.41
N ILE A 46 -30.95 5.87 1.93
CA ILE A 46 -30.98 7.22 2.52
C ILE A 46 -30.18 8.16 1.60
N PRO A 47 -30.82 9.11 0.91
CA PRO A 47 -30.11 10.07 0.08
C PRO A 47 -29.07 10.87 0.88
N GLY A 48 -27.83 10.88 0.39
CA GLY A 48 -26.72 11.62 1.01
C GLY A 48 -25.92 10.84 2.07
N VAL A 49 -26.44 9.72 2.57
CA VAL A 49 -25.67 8.82 3.45
C VAL A 49 -24.95 7.78 2.60
N THR A 50 -23.67 7.57 2.88
CA THR A 50 -22.90 6.48 2.27
C THR A 50 -22.37 5.54 3.33
N VAL A 51 -22.42 4.24 3.04
CA VAL A 51 -21.85 3.19 3.87
C VAL A 51 -20.97 2.34 2.97
N ARG A 52 -19.72 2.10 3.37
CA ARG A 52 -18.80 1.23 2.65
C ARG A 52 -18.07 0.30 3.61
N VAL A 53 -17.68 -0.85 3.08
CA VAL A 53 -16.68 -1.70 3.71
C VAL A 53 -15.30 -1.24 3.24
N LEU A 54 -14.36 -1.19 4.17
CA LEU A 54 -12.95 -1.00 3.93
C LEU A 54 -12.20 -2.27 4.34
N SER A 55 -10.94 -2.38 3.93
CA SER A 55 -10.01 -3.36 4.50
C SER A 55 -10.54 -4.81 4.45
N PHE A 56 -11.19 -5.16 3.32
CA PHE A 56 -11.77 -6.48 3.03
C PHE A 56 -12.82 -6.99 4.01
N GLY A 57 -13.55 -6.10 4.69
CA GLY A 57 -14.58 -6.47 5.67
C GLY A 57 -14.24 -6.09 7.09
N ASP A 58 -13.00 -5.69 7.37
CA ASP A 58 -12.56 -5.36 8.72
C ASP A 58 -13.21 -4.08 9.26
N GLU A 59 -13.32 -3.07 8.41
CA GLU A 59 -13.79 -1.74 8.80
C GLU A 59 -15.06 -1.37 8.04
N LEU A 60 -15.97 -0.67 8.73
CA LEU A 60 -17.11 -0.01 8.13
C LEU A 60 -16.92 1.49 8.21
N GLU A 61 -17.09 2.19 7.09
CA GLU A 61 -17.11 3.65 7.03
C GLU A 61 -18.54 4.12 6.74
N VAL A 62 -18.98 5.08 7.53
CA VAL A 62 -20.23 5.81 7.33
C VAL A 62 -19.95 7.29 7.18
N VAL A 63 -20.56 7.91 6.17
CA VAL A 63 -20.57 9.36 5.95
C VAL A 63 -22.02 9.82 5.93
N ASN A 64 -22.40 10.71 6.84
CA ASN A 64 -23.75 11.25 6.98
C ASN A 64 -23.74 12.78 7.11
N PRO A 65 -23.60 13.52 6.00
CA PRO A 65 -23.61 14.99 5.97
C PRO A 65 -25.03 15.58 6.05
N THR A 66 -26.06 14.74 6.26
CA THR A 66 -27.45 15.18 6.25
C THR A 66 -27.82 15.89 7.55
N GLY A 67 -29.00 16.50 7.61
CA GLY A 67 -29.51 17.14 8.82
C GLY A 67 -30.09 16.18 9.88
N THR A 68 -30.04 14.86 9.65
CA THR A 68 -30.63 13.86 10.54
C THR A 68 -29.56 12.87 10.97
N GLU A 69 -29.53 12.58 12.27
CA GLU A 69 -28.58 11.67 12.85
C GLU A 69 -28.86 10.21 12.46
N LEU A 70 -27.78 9.48 12.23
CA LEU A 70 -27.79 8.03 12.08
C LEU A 70 -27.21 7.39 13.34
N ALA A 71 -28.03 6.65 14.07
CA ALA A 71 -27.60 5.85 15.19
C ALA A 71 -27.18 4.45 14.72
N VAL A 72 -26.07 3.94 15.26
CA VAL A 72 -25.62 2.56 15.05
C VAL A 72 -25.62 1.88 16.42
N PRO A 73 -26.48 0.87 16.66
CA PRO A 73 -26.44 0.08 17.87
C PRO A 73 -25.24 -0.88 17.91
N GLY A 74 -24.81 -1.19 19.12
CA GLY A 74 -23.78 -2.18 19.41
C GLY A 74 -24.31 -3.62 19.30
N TYR A 75 -23.46 -4.58 19.65
CA TYR A 75 -23.72 -6.00 19.40
C TYR A 75 -24.86 -6.58 20.24
N SER A 76 -25.23 -5.93 21.35
CA SER A 76 -26.37 -6.31 22.19
C SER A 76 -27.60 -5.42 21.94
N GLY A 77 -27.58 -4.59 20.89
CA GLY A 77 -28.63 -3.62 20.60
C GLY A 77 -28.54 -2.32 21.42
N GLU A 78 -27.50 -2.15 22.23
CA GLU A 78 -27.28 -0.96 23.04
C GLU A 78 -26.88 0.26 22.19
N PRO A 79 -27.12 1.50 22.64
CA PRO A 79 -26.64 2.68 21.93
C PRO A 79 -25.11 2.68 21.83
N TYR A 80 -24.56 2.75 20.61
CA TYR A 80 -23.10 2.71 20.39
C TYR A 80 -22.58 3.98 19.70
N LEU A 81 -22.99 4.25 18.46
CA LEU A 81 -22.59 5.45 17.70
C LEU A 81 -23.79 6.30 17.32
N ARG A 82 -23.55 7.61 17.25
CA ARG A 82 -24.43 8.61 16.65
C ARG A 82 -23.61 9.42 15.67
N ILE A 83 -23.99 9.41 14.40
CA ILE A 83 -23.23 10.03 13.29
C ILE A 83 -24.15 11.04 12.61
N GLY A 84 -23.77 12.32 12.60
CA GLY A 84 -24.59 13.38 12.02
C GLY A 84 -23.80 14.66 11.72
N PRO A 85 -24.49 15.77 11.41
CA PRO A 85 -23.87 17.00 10.93
C PRO A 85 -23.02 17.70 12.01
N ASP A 86 -23.32 17.45 13.29
CA ASP A 86 -22.58 18.00 14.43
C ASP A 86 -21.40 17.11 14.86
N GLY A 87 -21.07 16.09 14.07
CA GLY A 87 -19.98 15.16 14.29
C GLY A 87 -20.43 13.78 14.76
N VAL A 88 -19.52 13.07 15.41
CA VAL A 88 -19.71 11.68 15.86
C VAL A 88 -19.64 11.60 17.38
N TRP A 89 -20.64 10.96 17.97
CA TRP A 89 -20.69 10.63 19.39
C TRP A 89 -20.64 9.12 19.57
N ARG A 90 -19.79 8.67 20.50
CA ARG A 90 -19.62 7.27 20.87
C ARG A 90 -19.98 7.09 22.34
N ASN A 91 -20.83 6.10 22.62
CA ASN A 91 -21.20 5.77 24.00
C ASN A 91 -20.03 5.06 24.68
N ARG A 92 -19.40 5.72 25.65
CA ARG A 92 -18.25 5.16 26.39
C ARG A 92 -18.60 3.85 27.12
N LEU A 93 -19.84 3.70 27.57
CA LEU A 93 -20.31 2.54 28.34
C LEU A 93 -20.75 1.36 27.46
N SER A 94 -20.90 1.54 26.15
CA SER A 94 -21.23 0.43 25.24
C SER A 94 -20.05 -0.54 25.16
N PRO A 95 -20.26 -1.86 25.36
CA PRO A 95 -19.22 -2.86 25.14
C PRO A 95 -18.59 -2.80 23.74
N ALA A 96 -19.36 -2.42 22.72
CA ALA A 96 -18.87 -2.23 21.35
C ALA A 96 -17.75 -1.17 21.26
N THR A 97 -17.72 -0.17 22.16
CA THR A 97 -16.63 0.83 22.20
C THR A 97 -15.28 0.21 22.43
N THR A 98 -15.17 -0.79 23.30
CA THR A 98 -13.90 -1.47 23.58
C THR A 98 -13.64 -2.63 22.63
N ILE A 99 -14.68 -3.42 22.32
CA ILE A 99 -14.58 -4.56 21.41
C ILE A 99 -14.02 -4.12 20.06
N ASN A 100 -14.45 -2.96 19.55
CA ASN A 100 -14.04 -2.44 18.24
C ASN A 100 -12.68 -1.72 18.23
N LEU A 101 -11.96 -1.67 19.36
CA LEU A 101 -10.58 -1.13 19.40
C LEU A 101 -9.55 -2.13 18.87
N ASP A 102 -9.90 -3.41 18.85
CA ASP A 102 -9.05 -4.49 18.38
C ASP A 102 -9.83 -5.29 17.34
N ARG A 103 -9.21 -5.54 16.19
CA ARG A 103 -9.80 -6.34 15.11
C ARG A 103 -10.38 -7.66 15.58
N TYR A 104 -9.74 -8.32 16.55
CA TYR A 104 -10.16 -9.63 17.04
C TYR A 104 -10.87 -9.56 18.40
N GLY A 105 -11.22 -8.36 18.88
CA GLY A 105 -11.92 -8.17 20.15
C GLY A 105 -11.12 -8.61 21.37
N ARG A 106 -9.79 -8.56 21.31
CA ARG A 106 -8.91 -9.06 22.39
C ARG A 106 -8.77 -8.10 23.56
N THR A 107 -9.13 -6.84 23.36
CA THR A 107 -9.07 -5.83 24.41
C THR A 107 -10.05 -6.18 25.52
N PRO A 108 -9.60 -6.36 26.78
CA PRO A 108 -10.50 -6.63 27.90
C PRO A 108 -11.50 -5.49 28.08
N LEU A 109 -12.78 -5.84 28.32
CA LEU A 109 -13.81 -4.87 28.64
C LEU A 109 -13.49 -4.16 29.97
N PRO A 110 -13.70 -2.83 30.06
CA PRO A 110 -13.70 -2.12 31.33
C PRO A 110 -14.78 -2.65 32.27
N ASP A 111 -14.54 -2.56 33.59
CA ASP A 111 -15.50 -3.01 34.61
C ASP A 111 -16.85 -2.27 34.55
N ASP A 112 -16.86 -1.06 33.99
CA ASP A 112 -18.04 -0.22 33.83
C ASP A 112 -18.68 -0.30 32.44
N ALA A 113 -18.21 -1.19 31.55
CA ALA A 113 -18.90 -1.45 30.29
C ALA A 113 -20.22 -2.20 30.55
N ASP A 114 -21.35 -1.55 30.28
CA ASP A 114 -22.69 -2.05 30.58
C ASP A 114 -23.65 -1.74 29.43
N PRO A 115 -24.16 -2.76 28.69
CA PRO A 115 -25.08 -2.55 27.59
C PRO A 115 -26.47 -2.06 28.04
N LEU A 116 -26.79 -2.12 29.34
CA LEU A 116 -28.07 -1.68 29.91
C LEU A 116 -27.99 -0.30 30.58
N ALA A 117 -26.79 0.24 30.76
CA ALA A 117 -26.61 1.56 31.35
C ALA A 117 -27.15 2.67 30.43
N ALA A 118 -27.57 3.78 31.04
CA ALA A 118 -27.86 4.99 30.28
C ALA A 118 -26.58 5.44 29.53
N PRO A 119 -26.68 5.83 28.25
CA PRO A 119 -25.50 6.09 27.43
C PRO A 119 -24.72 7.32 27.94
N ASP A 120 -23.40 7.19 27.97
CA ASP A 120 -22.44 8.25 28.28
C ASP A 120 -21.75 8.70 26.98
N TRP A 121 -22.31 9.75 26.36
CA TRP A 121 -21.90 10.20 25.03
C TRP A 121 -20.61 11.02 25.08
N VAL A 122 -19.60 10.55 24.35
CA VAL A 122 -18.34 11.27 24.14
C VAL A 122 -18.21 11.62 22.66
N GLN A 123 -17.94 12.88 22.34
CA GLN A 123 -17.67 13.30 20.97
C GLN A 123 -16.29 12.79 20.55
N VAL A 124 -16.22 12.04 19.45
CA VAL A 124 -14.99 11.44 18.93
C VAL A 124 -14.56 12.03 17.58
N SER A 125 -15.44 12.81 16.95
CA SER A 125 -15.15 13.54 15.71
C SER A 125 -16.07 14.76 15.62
N THR A 126 -15.58 15.85 15.03
CA THR A 126 -16.38 17.00 14.61
C THR A 126 -16.89 16.88 13.18
N GLU A 127 -16.40 15.89 12.43
CA GLU A 127 -16.79 15.62 11.05
C GLU A 127 -17.97 14.64 10.99
N PRO A 128 -18.85 14.73 9.97
CA PRO A 128 -20.03 13.88 9.82
C PRO A 128 -19.70 12.47 9.28
N ALA A 129 -18.57 11.91 9.68
CA ALA A 129 -18.08 10.63 9.21
C ALA A 129 -17.34 9.85 10.30
N TYR A 130 -17.51 8.52 10.28
CA TYR A 130 -16.84 7.62 11.19
C TYR A 130 -16.44 6.31 10.52
N THR A 131 -15.28 5.79 10.91
CA THR A 131 -14.77 4.47 10.52
C THR A 131 -14.48 3.69 11.79
N TRP A 132 -14.90 2.43 11.85
CA TRP A 132 -14.64 1.55 12.98
C TRP A 132 -14.50 0.10 12.52
N HIS A 133 -13.82 -0.72 13.31
CA HIS A 133 -13.82 -2.17 13.13
C HIS A 133 -15.20 -2.75 13.47
N ASP A 134 -15.82 -3.49 12.56
CA ASP A 134 -17.11 -4.12 12.81
C ASP A 134 -17.01 -5.64 12.73
N HIS A 135 -17.14 -6.31 13.87
CA HIS A 135 -16.94 -7.76 13.95
C HIS A 135 -18.06 -8.56 13.30
N ARG A 136 -19.14 -7.91 12.84
CA ARG A 136 -20.17 -8.55 12.01
C ARG A 136 -19.71 -8.75 10.58
N THR A 137 -18.73 -7.99 10.09
CA THR A 137 -18.42 -7.90 8.66
C THR A 137 -17.18 -8.69 8.23
N HIS A 138 -16.43 -9.28 9.18
CA HIS A 138 -15.25 -10.09 8.87
C HIS A 138 -15.14 -11.36 9.73
N TRP A 139 -14.24 -12.25 9.30
CA TRP A 139 -13.91 -13.45 10.04
C TRP A 139 -13.04 -13.13 11.26
N MET A 140 -13.48 -13.58 12.44
CA MET A 140 -12.86 -13.25 13.73
C MET A 140 -11.85 -14.29 14.24
N SER A 141 -11.85 -15.51 13.69
CA SER A 141 -10.97 -16.58 14.18
C SER A 141 -9.61 -16.55 13.49
N GLU A 142 -8.68 -15.79 14.07
CA GLU A 142 -7.31 -15.68 13.56
C GLU A 142 -6.64 -17.06 13.43
N GLY A 143 -5.97 -17.29 12.29
CA GLY A 143 -5.23 -18.53 12.02
C GLY A 143 -6.11 -19.75 11.74
N GLN A 144 -7.43 -19.59 11.68
CA GLN A 144 -8.37 -20.66 11.35
C GLN A 144 -9.20 -20.26 10.15
N LEU A 145 -9.36 -21.16 9.19
CA LEU A 145 -10.28 -20.95 8.07
C LEU A 145 -11.72 -21.28 8.51
N PRO A 146 -12.73 -20.60 7.95
CA PRO A 146 -14.11 -21.04 8.08
C PRO A 146 -14.25 -22.52 7.68
N PRO A 147 -15.07 -23.34 8.37
CA PRO A 147 -15.12 -24.78 8.13
C PRO A 147 -15.34 -25.20 6.68
N ALA A 148 -16.22 -24.49 5.95
CA ALA A 148 -16.47 -24.75 4.53
C ALA A 148 -15.25 -24.46 3.64
N VAL A 149 -14.55 -23.35 3.92
CA VAL A 149 -13.31 -22.97 3.23
C VAL A 149 -12.19 -23.97 3.55
N ALA A 150 -12.07 -24.41 4.80
CA ALA A 150 -11.07 -25.39 5.20
C ALA A 150 -11.26 -26.75 4.50
N ALA A 151 -12.51 -27.12 4.21
CA ALA A 151 -12.85 -28.36 3.53
C ALA A 151 -12.50 -28.34 2.03
N ASP A 152 -12.63 -27.18 1.37
CA ASP A 152 -12.23 -26.99 -0.03
C ASP A 152 -11.63 -25.59 -0.27
N PRO A 153 -10.35 -25.37 0.07
CA PRO A 153 -9.69 -24.07 -0.06
C PRO A 153 -9.23 -23.81 -1.50
N THR A 154 -9.87 -24.39 -2.51
CA THR A 154 -9.51 -24.21 -3.92
C THR A 154 -10.64 -23.62 -4.77
N THR A 155 -11.80 -23.37 -4.18
CA THR A 155 -13.02 -22.91 -4.87
C THR A 155 -13.65 -21.73 -4.14
N ASP A 156 -14.18 -20.73 -4.84
CA ASP A 156 -14.82 -19.58 -4.18
C ASP A 156 -15.90 -19.99 -3.17
N HIS A 157 -15.97 -19.29 -2.04
CA HIS A 157 -16.99 -19.50 -1.00
C HIS A 157 -17.67 -18.20 -0.61
N VAL A 158 -18.99 -18.24 -0.41
CA VAL A 158 -19.67 -17.27 0.47
C VAL A 158 -19.49 -17.76 1.90
N VAL A 159 -18.78 -16.99 2.72
CA VAL A 159 -18.46 -17.38 4.11
C VAL A 159 -19.69 -17.16 4.99
N PHE A 160 -20.26 -15.96 4.96
CA PHE A 160 -21.55 -15.64 5.56
C PHE A 160 -22.13 -14.35 4.99
N ALA A 161 -23.45 -14.21 5.10
CA ALA A 161 -24.13 -12.92 4.96
C ALA A 161 -24.17 -12.22 6.33
N TRP A 162 -24.13 -10.89 6.33
CA TRP A 162 -24.15 -10.08 7.54
C TRP A 162 -25.11 -8.91 7.42
N THR A 163 -25.51 -8.35 8.57
CA THR A 163 -26.36 -7.16 8.63
C THR A 163 -25.92 -6.28 9.79
N VAL A 164 -25.75 -4.98 9.50
CA VAL A 164 -25.54 -3.93 10.49
C VAL A 164 -26.84 -3.12 10.59
N PRO A 165 -27.63 -3.28 11.67
CA PRO A 165 -28.77 -2.40 11.92
C PRO A 165 -28.29 -0.97 12.20
N MET A 166 -29.09 0.00 11.77
CA MET A 166 -28.92 1.43 11.99
C MET A 166 -30.30 2.07 12.15
N ALA A 167 -30.36 3.28 12.70
CA ALA A 167 -31.59 4.08 12.77
C ALA A 167 -31.32 5.50 12.30
N TYR A 168 -32.04 5.95 11.27
CA TYR A 168 -31.96 7.32 10.76
C TYR A 168 -33.10 8.14 11.35
N GLY A 169 -32.81 8.92 12.39
CA GLY A 169 -33.84 9.49 13.26
C GLY A 169 -34.68 8.37 13.90
N SER A 170 -35.97 8.30 13.55
CA SER A 170 -36.87 7.23 14.02
C SER A 170 -37.09 6.11 13.00
N GLN A 171 -36.38 6.13 11.87
CA GLN A 171 -36.54 5.15 10.80
C GLN A 171 -35.48 4.05 10.90
N ASP A 172 -35.92 2.80 11.00
CA ASP A 172 -35.01 1.65 10.97
C ASP A 172 -34.39 1.47 9.59
N VAL A 173 -33.09 1.17 9.58
CA VAL A 173 -32.27 0.98 8.39
C VAL A 173 -31.43 -0.28 8.58
N ALA A 174 -31.38 -1.14 7.56
CA ALA A 174 -30.53 -2.31 7.53
C ALA A 174 -29.45 -2.17 6.45
N VAL A 175 -28.19 -2.27 6.85
CA VAL A 175 -27.07 -2.41 5.92
C VAL A 175 -26.76 -3.90 5.81
N ALA A 176 -27.11 -4.50 4.68
CA ALA A 176 -26.84 -5.90 4.40
C ALA A 176 -25.60 -6.05 3.52
N GLY A 177 -24.84 -7.11 3.78
CA GLY A 177 -23.66 -7.45 3.01
C GLY A 177 -23.25 -8.90 3.15
N GLU A 178 -22.09 -9.22 2.62
CA GLU A 178 -21.52 -10.56 2.66
C GLU A 178 -20.01 -10.53 2.85
N LEU A 179 -19.48 -11.63 3.39
CA LEU A 179 -18.07 -11.96 3.38
C LEU A 179 -17.87 -13.15 2.44
N THR A 180 -16.95 -12.99 1.49
CA THR A 180 -16.57 -14.03 0.54
C THR A 180 -15.12 -14.44 0.74
N TRP A 181 -14.77 -15.63 0.27
CA TRP A 181 -13.42 -16.14 0.17
C TRP A 181 -13.15 -16.54 -1.28
N SER A 182 -11.94 -16.26 -1.75
CA SER A 182 -11.46 -16.65 -3.08
C SER A 182 -10.09 -17.34 -2.97
N PRO A 183 -9.79 -18.33 -3.83
CA PRO A 183 -8.51 -19.04 -3.77
C PRO A 183 -7.36 -18.10 -4.13
N PRO A 184 -6.28 -18.08 -3.33
CA PRO A 184 -5.08 -17.36 -3.71
C PRO A 184 -4.51 -17.94 -5.00
N PRO A 185 -3.80 -17.13 -5.81
CA PRO A 185 -3.17 -17.64 -7.03
C PRO A 185 -2.14 -18.73 -6.68
N PRO A 186 -2.01 -19.76 -7.53
CA PRO A 186 -1.09 -20.86 -7.26
C PRO A 186 0.36 -20.37 -7.16
N SER A 187 0.98 -20.61 -6.01
CA SER A 187 2.35 -20.17 -5.70
C SER A 187 3.37 -20.66 -6.75
N TRP A 188 3.22 -21.89 -7.22
CA TRP A 188 4.07 -22.49 -8.25
C TRP A 188 4.02 -21.75 -9.59
N LEU A 189 2.97 -20.99 -9.86
CA LEU A 189 2.84 -20.18 -11.08
C LEU A 189 3.41 -18.77 -10.87
N VAL A 190 3.05 -18.11 -9.76
CA VAL A 190 3.37 -16.70 -9.55
C VAL A 190 4.85 -16.46 -9.22
N TRP A 191 5.46 -17.30 -8.38
CA TRP A 191 6.85 -17.10 -7.97
C TRP A 191 7.86 -17.19 -9.13
N PRO A 192 7.76 -18.16 -10.08
CA PRO A 192 8.59 -18.17 -11.26
C PRO A 192 8.43 -16.92 -12.14
N VAL A 193 7.20 -16.41 -12.30
CA VAL A 193 6.95 -15.17 -13.05
C VAL A 193 7.67 -13.98 -12.40
N TYR A 194 7.59 -13.86 -11.08
CA TYR A 194 8.26 -12.78 -10.34
C TYR A 194 9.78 -12.90 -10.43
N ALA A 195 10.32 -14.13 -10.33
CA ALA A 195 11.74 -14.40 -10.52
C ALA A 195 12.21 -14.03 -11.95
N LEU A 196 11.41 -14.32 -12.98
CA LEU A 196 11.71 -13.93 -14.36
C LEU A 196 11.78 -12.41 -14.53
N VAL A 197 10.86 -11.64 -13.91
CA VAL A 197 10.91 -10.17 -13.92
C VAL A 197 12.21 -9.68 -13.27
N LEU A 198 12.57 -10.19 -12.10
CA LEU A 198 13.82 -9.85 -11.42
C LEU A 198 15.03 -10.15 -12.31
N LEU A 199 15.12 -11.37 -12.85
CA LEU A 199 16.23 -11.80 -13.71
C LEU A 199 16.32 -10.93 -14.97
N ALA A 200 15.20 -10.65 -15.63
CA ALA A 200 15.17 -9.82 -16.83
C ALA A 200 15.71 -8.42 -16.56
N VAL A 201 15.33 -7.80 -15.44
CA VAL A 201 15.81 -6.47 -15.04
C VAL A 201 17.29 -6.50 -14.62
N ALA A 202 17.73 -7.53 -13.89
CA ALA A 202 19.15 -7.69 -13.54
C ALA A 202 20.03 -7.89 -14.79
N LEU A 203 19.56 -8.69 -15.76
CA LEU A 203 20.20 -8.89 -17.06
C LEU A 203 20.25 -7.61 -17.90
N ALA A 204 19.27 -6.71 -17.76
CA ALA A 204 19.31 -5.41 -18.41
C ALA A 204 20.57 -4.61 -18.00
N GLY A 205 20.94 -4.64 -16.72
CA GLY A 205 22.19 -4.04 -16.23
C GLY A 205 23.46 -4.68 -16.82
N LEU A 206 23.41 -5.99 -17.10
CA LEU A 206 24.51 -6.72 -17.76
C LEU A 206 24.62 -6.39 -19.25
N ARG A 207 23.53 -6.05 -19.93
CA ARG A 207 23.52 -5.76 -21.38
C ARG A 207 23.85 -4.31 -21.73
N GLY A 208 23.87 -3.40 -20.76
CA GLY A 208 24.36 -2.04 -20.93
C GLY A 208 23.33 -0.96 -20.61
N PRO A 209 23.66 0.32 -20.89
CA PRO A 209 22.87 1.45 -20.40
C PRO A 209 21.46 1.55 -21.01
N ARG A 210 21.28 1.19 -22.29
CA ARG A 210 19.98 1.28 -22.97
C ARG A 210 18.92 0.33 -22.41
N PRO A 211 19.17 -0.99 -22.26
CA PRO A 211 18.19 -1.88 -21.64
C PRO A 211 17.90 -1.52 -20.19
N LEU A 212 18.92 -1.08 -19.43
CA LEU A 212 18.72 -0.61 -18.06
C LEU A 212 17.84 0.66 -17.98
N ALA A 213 17.96 1.56 -18.96
CA ALA A 213 17.06 2.71 -19.10
C ALA A 213 15.61 2.30 -19.41
N GLY A 214 15.42 1.24 -20.21
CA GLY A 214 14.09 0.65 -20.42
C GLY A 214 13.46 0.15 -19.11
N ALA A 215 14.25 -0.57 -18.30
CA ALA A 215 13.78 -1.05 -16.99
C ALA A 215 13.44 0.09 -16.01
N LEU A 216 14.23 1.17 -16.00
CA LEU A 216 13.91 2.39 -15.25
C LEU A 216 12.57 3.00 -15.70
N GLY A 217 12.32 3.08 -17.01
CA GLY A 217 11.05 3.57 -17.55
C GLY A 217 9.86 2.73 -17.11
N VAL A 218 9.97 1.40 -17.19
CA VAL A 218 8.92 0.47 -16.73
C VAL A 218 8.68 0.63 -15.23
N GLY A 219 9.74 0.73 -14.42
CA GLY A 219 9.63 0.97 -12.98
C GLY A 219 8.91 2.27 -12.65
N ALA A 220 9.22 3.37 -13.36
CA ALA A 220 8.56 4.65 -13.16
C ALA A 220 7.06 4.62 -13.53
N VAL A 221 6.69 3.95 -14.63
CA VAL A 221 5.29 3.78 -15.03
C VAL A 221 4.53 2.93 -14.00
N ALA A 222 5.11 1.82 -13.55
CA ALA A 222 4.50 0.97 -12.53
C ALA A 222 4.33 1.70 -11.19
N SER A 223 5.33 2.48 -10.78
CA SER A 223 5.30 3.28 -9.55
C SER A 223 4.24 4.38 -9.59
N LEU A 224 4.08 5.05 -10.72
CA LEU A 224 3.00 6.02 -10.92
C LEU A 224 1.63 5.34 -10.94
N TRP A 225 1.49 4.24 -11.69
CA TRP A 225 0.23 3.49 -11.73
C TRP A 225 -0.16 3.00 -10.34
N HIS A 226 0.78 2.44 -9.58
CA HIS A 226 0.56 2.02 -8.20
C HIS A 226 -0.01 3.17 -7.36
N ALA A 227 0.65 4.34 -7.36
CA ALA A 227 0.19 5.48 -6.57
C ALA A 227 -1.20 6.01 -7.00
N LEU A 228 -1.54 5.92 -8.30
CA LEU A 228 -2.84 6.33 -8.81
C LEU A 228 -3.94 5.27 -8.57
N ALA A 229 -3.57 4.00 -8.49
CA ALA A 229 -4.46 2.88 -8.27
C ALA A 229 -4.67 2.58 -6.77
N THR A 230 -3.81 3.06 -5.88
CA THR A 230 -4.02 2.95 -4.42
C THR A 230 -5.37 3.60 -4.05
N PRO A 231 -6.28 2.88 -3.36
CA PRO A 231 -7.57 3.45 -2.96
C PRO A 231 -7.41 4.68 -2.08
N VAL A 232 -8.36 5.60 -2.19
CA VAL A 232 -8.42 6.78 -1.32
C VAL A 232 -8.61 6.30 0.12
N PRO A 233 -7.85 6.86 1.10
CA PRO A 233 -8.03 6.51 2.50
C PRO A 233 -9.43 6.86 3.00
N ALA A 234 -9.79 6.26 4.14
CA ALA A 234 -11.03 6.56 4.82
C ALA A 234 -11.20 8.07 4.99
N VAL A 235 -12.43 8.58 4.85
CA VAL A 235 -12.73 10.01 4.97
C VAL A 235 -12.39 10.55 6.36
N THR A 236 -12.27 9.67 7.34
CA THR A 236 -11.89 9.94 8.72
C THR A 236 -10.39 10.06 8.95
N ALA A 237 -9.54 9.83 7.93
CA ALA A 237 -8.10 10.04 8.04
C ALA A 237 -7.78 11.53 8.25
N GLY A 238 -6.91 11.85 9.22
CA GLY A 238 -6.73 13.20 9.75
C GLY A 238 -6.30 14.29 8.76
N SER A 239 -5.73 13.94 7.59
CA SER A 239 -5.48 14.90 6.51
C SER A 239 -5.55 14.22 5.14
N HIS A 240 -6.68 14.37 4.44
CA HIS A 240 -6.85 13.87 3.06
C HIS A 240 -5.77 14.36 2.11
N THR A 241 -5.54 15.68 2.10
CA THR A 241 -4.51 16.28 1.25
C THR A 241 -3.13 15.77 1.61
N GLY A 242 -2.82 15.64 2.90
CA GLY A 242 -1.54 15.07 3.37
C GLY A 242 -1.36 13.62 2.93
N ALA A 243 -2.41 12.80 3.01
CA ALA A 243 -2.39 11.41 2.58
C ALA A 243 -2.17 11.29 1.07
N LEU A 244 -2.87 12.09 0.25
CA LEU A 244 -2.68 12.11 -1.21
C LEU A 244 -1.27 12.53 -1.61
N LEU A 245 -0.74 13.57 -0.96
CA LEU A 245 0.64 14.04 -1.21
C LEU A 245 1.66 12.98 -0.79
N SER A 246 1.44 12.33 0.36
CA SER A 246 2.31 11.27 0.87
C SER A 246 2.31 10.05 -0.07
N ALA A 247 1.14 9.66 -0.59
CA ALA A 247 1.01 8.55 -1.54
C ALA A 247 1.70 8.83 -2.89
N LEU A 248 1.69 10.08 -3.37
CA LEU A 248 2.32 10.46 -4.65
C LEU A 248 3.82 10.68 -4.56
N LEU A 249 4.36 11.03 -3.39
CA LEU A 249 5.77 11.41 -3.24
C LEU A 249 6.76 10.32 -3.71
N PRO A 250 6.61 9.02 -3.35
CA PRO A 250 7.49 7.96 -3.85
C PRO A 250 7.50 7.90 -5.38
N ALA A 251 6.32 7.99 -6.01
CA ALA A 251 6.20 7.92 -7.46
C ALA A 251 6.89 9.10 -8.17
N LEU A 252 6.78 10.31 -7.61
CA LEU A 252 7.46 11.49 -8.14
C LEU A 252 8.99 11.35 -8.03
N LEU A 253 9.49 10.83 -6.91
CA LEU A 253 10.93 10.59 -6.72
C LEU A 253 11.46 9.51 -7.66
N VAL A 254 10.76 8.39 -7.81
CA VAL A 254 11.10 7.33 -8.77
C VAL A 254 11.11 7.89 -10.19
N GLY A 255 10.10 8.67 -10.57
CA GLY A 255 10.01 9.32 -11.87
C GLY A 255 11.21 10.24 -12.14
N ALA A 256 11.54 11.12 -11.20
CA ALA A 256 12.67 12.04 -11.34
C ALA A 256 14.02 11.30 -11.49
N VAL A 257 14.28 10.31 -10.63
CA VAL A 257 15.51 9.50 -10.70
C VAL A 257 15.57 8.71 -12.01
N SER A 258 14.45 8.15 -12.46
CA SER A 258 14.36 7.40 -13.70
C SER A 258 14.63 8.27 -14.93
N VAL A 259 14.07 9.48 -14.99
CA VAL A 259 14.34 10.46 -16.06
C VAL A 259 15.83 10.80 -16.12
N LEU A 260 16.47 11.05 -14.97
CA LEU A 260 17.91 11.31 -14.92
C LEU A 260 18.72 10.09 -15.37
N GLY A 261 18.32 8.88 -14.98
CA GLY A 261 18.97 7.62 -15.36
C GLY A 261 18.87 7.35 -16.86
N ILE A 262 17.68 7.52 -17.44
CA ILE A 262 17.44 7.41 -18.87
C ILE A 262 18.27 8.45 -19.63
N ARG A 263 18.29 9.70 -19.16
CA ARG A 263 19.10 10.78 -19.75
C ARG A 263 20.61 10.49 -19.68
N ALA A 264 21.08 9.84 -18.62
CA ALA A 264 22.47 9.40 -18.49
C ALA A 264 22.80 8.28 -19.48
N ALA A 265 21.89 7.32 -19.65
CA ALA A 265 22.03 6.21 -20.59
C ALA A 265 22.10 6.69 -22.04
N CYS A 266 21.22 7.63 -22.43
CA CYS A 266 21.24 8.23 -23.77
C CYS A 266 22.54 8.99 -24.07
N ARG A 267 23.25 9.46 -23.04
CA ARG A 267 24.58 10.09 -23.16
C ARG A 267 25.76 9.12 -23.04
N GLY A 268 25.51 7.81 -23.02
CA GLY A 268 26.56 6.80 -22.87
C GLY A 268 27.19 6.74 -21.47
N ARG A 269 26.60 7.37 -20.45
CA ARG A 269 27.14 7.42 -19.08
C ARG A 269 26.69 6.18 -18.30
N GLY A 270 27.22 5.01 -18.66
CA GLY A 270 26.87 3.71 -18.06
C GLY A 270 26.99 3.68 -16.54
N GLY A 271 28.08 4.22 -15.99
CA GLY A 271 28.30 4.23 -14.54
C GLY A 271 27.27 5.03 -13.76
N LEU A 272 26.91 6.21 -14.27
CA LEU A 272 25.86 7.06 -13.67
C LEU A 272 24.48 6.41 -13.80
N THR A 273 24.19 5.77 -14.95
CA THR A 273 22.95 5.01 -15.16
C THR A 273 22.81 3.90 -14.13
N GLY A 274 23.90 3.15 -13.88
CA GLY A 274 23.92 2.10 -12.86
C GLY A 274 23.65 2.60 -11.44
N VAL A 275 24.27 3.72 -11.04
CA VAL A 275 24.01 4.33 -9.72
C VAL A 275 22.56 4.78 -9.59
N LEU A 276 22.00 5.44 -10.60
CA LEU A 276 20.61 5.91 -10.58
C LEU A 276 19.62 4.73 -10.59
N ALA A 277 19.96 3.63 -11.25
CA ALA A 277 19.18 2.38 -11.17
C ALA A 277 19.16 1.79 -9.76
N VAL A 278 20.28 1.80 -9.02
CA VAL A 278 20.30 1.36 -7.62
C VAL A 278 19.39 2.23 -6.76
N VAL A 279 19.45 3.56 -6.93
CA VAL A 279 18.60 4.50 -6.18
C VAL A 279 17.12 4.28 -6.51
N ALA A 280 16.76 4.18 -7.79
CA ALA A 280 15.39 3.91 -8.21
C ALA A 280 14.89 2.56 -7.69
N GLY A 281 15.73 1.52 -7.74
CA GLY A 281 15.42 0.19 -7.21
C GLY A 281 15.09 0.21 -5.72
N TRP A 282 15.86 0.95 -4.91
CA TRP A 282 15.55 1.14 -3.49
C TRP A 282 14.24 1.88 -3.26
N LEU A 283 13.97 2.97 -4.00
CA LEU A 283 12.72 3.72 -3.87
C LEU A 283 11.49 2.87 -4.23
N LEU A 284 11.60 2.03 -5.28
CA LEU A 284 10.55 1.08 -5.66
C LEU A 284 10.28 0.05 -4.57
N LEU A 285 11.32 -0.46 -3.91
CA LEU A 285 11.17 -1.40 -2.80
C LEU A 285 10.47 -0.76 -1.60
N VAL A 286 10.85 0.47 -1.24
CA VAL A 286 10.18 1.22 -0.16
C VAL A 286 8.71 1.44 -0.47
N GLN A 287 8.37 1.74 -1.73
CA GLN A 287 6.99 1.93 -2.15
C GLN A 287 6.18 0.63 -2.17
N GLY A 288 6.75 -0.48 -2.63
CA GLY A 288 6.01 -1.73 -2.85
C GLY A 288 5.97 -2.70 -1.66
N LEU A 289 6.88 -2.56 -0.68
CA LEU A 289 6.99 -3.51 0.43
C LEU A 289 5.75 -3.54 1.35
N PRO A 290 5.06 -2.41 1.62
CA PRO A 290 3.82 -2.46 2.39
C PRO A 290 2.73 -3.33 1.75
N ASP A 291 2.72 -3.40 0.42
CA ASP A 291 1.68 -4.08 -0.36
C ASP A 291 2.13 -5.47 -0.85
N VAL A 292 3.14 -6.05 -0.19
CA VAL A 292 3.75 -7.32 -0.60
C VAL A 292 2.78 -8.50 -0.60
N ASP A 293 1.75 -8.44 0.25
CA ASP A 293 0.67 -9.42 0.37
C ASP A 293 -0.17 -9.57 -0.91
N VAL A 294 -0.24 -8.53 -1.73
CA VAL A 294 -0.83 -8.56 -3.08
C VAL A 294 -0.17 -9.61 -3.96
N LEU A 295 1.04 -10.08 -3.67
CA LEU A 295 1.72 -11.08 -4.49
C LEU A 295 1.15 -12.49 -4.37
N TRP A 296 0.49 -12.82 -3.26
CA TRP A 296 0.01 -14.18 -2.97
C TRP A 296 -1.44 -14.27 -2.52
N THR A 297 -2.15 -13.15 -2.39
CA THR A 297 -3.56 -13.14 -2.00
C THR A 297 -4.49 -13.09 -3.20
N ALA A 298 -5.75 -13.50 -3.03
CA ALA A 298 -6.74 -13.50 -4.10
C ALA A 298 -7.20 -12.08 -4.49
N ASN A 299 -7.65 -11.29 -3.50
CA ASN A 299 -8.23 -9.97 -3.67
C ASN A 299 -7.20 -8.87 -3.38
N VAL A 300 -7.32 -7.74 -4.09
CA VAL A 300 -6.36 -6.63 -4.06
C VAL A 300 -7.12 -5.32 -3.87
N LEU A 301 -6.71 -4.50 -2.92
CA LEU A 301 -7.22 -3.15 -2.75
C LEU A 301 -6.66 -2.25 -3.86
N ALA A 302 -7.45 -2.02 -4.90
CA ALA A 302 -7.07 -1.13 -6.00
C ALA A 302 -8.28 -0.44 -6.66
N THR A 303 -8.09 0.84 -6.98
CA THR A 303 -8.96 1.60 -7.89
C THR A 303 -8.61 1.22 -9.33
N GLY A 304 -9.19 0.13 -9.83
CA GLY A 304 -8.99 -0.34 -11.20
C GLY A 304 -8.78 -1.87 -11.30
N PRO A 305 -8.26 -2.36 -12.44
CA PRO A 305 -8.08 -3.80 -12.64
C PRO A 305 -7.06 -4.40 -11.67
N ALA A 306 -7.48 -5.40 -10.87
CA ALA A 306 -6.64 -6.07 -9.88
C ALA A 306 -5.34 -6.66 -10.49
N LEU A 307 -5.38 -7.14 -11.73
CA LEU A 307 -4.19 -7.63 -12.44
C LEU A 307 -3.13 -6.55 -12.65
N LEU A 308 -3.54 -5.30 -12.95
CA LEU A 308 -2.60 -4.20 -13.14
C LEU A 308 -2.00 -3.74 -11.82
N ALA A 309 -2.79 -3.72 -10.74
CA ALA A 309 -2.29 -3.45 -9.40
C ALA A 309 -1.22 -4.47 -8.98
N ARG A 310 -1.52 -5.77 -9.15
CA ARG A 310 -0.56 -6.85 -8.88
C ARG A 310 0.69 -6.73 -9.74
N ALA A 311 0.55 -6.50 -11.05
CA ALA A 311 1.70 -6.32 -11.94
C ALA A 311 2.58 -5.14 -11.52
N ALA A 312 1.99 -4.04 -11.04
CA ALA A 312 2.76 -2.90 -10.53
C ALA A 312 3.55 -3.28 -9.27
N VAL A 313 2.93 -3.93 -8.27
CA VAL A 313 3.63 -4.40 -7.06
C VAL A 313 4.77 -5.37 -7.43
N VAL A 314 4.57 -6.25 -8.41
CA VAL A 314 5.64 -7.13 -8.93
C VAL A 314 6.80 -6.34 -9.51
N VAL A 315 6.54 -5.31 -10.32
CA VAL A 315 7.59 -4.45 -10.87
C VAL A 315 8.30 -3.66 -9.77
N LEU A 316 7.57 -3.18 -8.77
CA LEU A 316 8.15 -2.45 -7.64
C LEU A 316 9.10 -3.34 -6.83
N LEU A 317 8.68 -4.57 -6.52
CA LEU A 317 9.46 -5.49 -5.70
C LEU A 317 10.52 -6.25 -6.52
N ALA A 318 10.11 -7.09 -7.45
CA ALA A 318 11.03 -7.92 -8.25
C ALA A 318 11.89 -7.05 -9.18
N GLY A 319 11.28 -6.06 -9.84
CA GLY A 319 12.01 -5.10 -10.66
C GLY A 319 12.90 -4.17 -9.83
N GLY A 320 12.48 -3.75 -8.64
CA GLY A 320 13.30 -3.00 -7.69
C GLY A 320 14.58 -3.74 -7.30
N ILE A 321 14.47 -5.00 -6.87
CA ILE A 321 15.64 -5.87 -6.59
C ILE A 321 16.51 -6.00 -7.84
N GLY A 322 15.90 -6.26 -9.00
CA GLY A 322 16.60 -6.38 -10.28
C GLY A 322 17.39 -5.11 -10.63
N LEU A 323 16.84 -3.92 -10.39
CA LEU A 323 17.50 -2.63 -10.62
C LEU A 323 18.67 -2.40 -9.66
N VAL A 324 18.56 -2.82 -8.40
CA VAL A 324 19.67 -2.78 -7.44
C VAL A 324 20.82 -3.66 -7.91
N VAL A 325 20.54 -4.93 -8.27
CA VAL A 325 21.55 -5.88 -8.72
C VAL A 325 22.15 -5.44 -10.06
N GLY A 326 21.32 -5.21 -11.07
CA GLY A 326 21.74 -4.82 -12.42
C GLY A 326 22.45 -3.46 -12.43
N GLY A 327 21.95 -2.49 -11.66
CA GLY A 327 22.56 -1.17 -11.51
C GLY A 327 23.93 -1.23 -10.85
N ALA A 328 24.10 -2.03 -9.80
CA ALA A 328 25.38 -2.25 -9.15
C ALA A 328 26.42 -2.87 -10.11
N VAL A 329 26.01 -3.85 -10.92
CA VAL A 329 26.89 -4.46 -11.92
C VAL A 329 27.27 -3.47 -13.02
N ALA A 330 26.30 -2.72 -13.55
CA ALA A 330 26.55 -1.68 -14.56
C ALA A 330 27.53 -0.60 -14.05
N ALA A 331 27.34 -0.16 -12.80
CA ALA A 331 28.22 0.81 -12.15
C ALA A 331 29.66 0.30 -11.99
N ARG A 332 29.83 -0.98 -11.60
CA ARG A 332 31.15 -1.62 -11.47
C ARG A 332 31.87 -1.73 -12.81
N ARG A 333 31.17 -2.20 -13.86
CA ARG A 333 31.75 -2.38 -15.20
C ARG A 333 32.23 -1.07 -15.82
N SER A 334 31.52 0.03 -15.58
CA SER A 334 31.97 1.33 -16.09
C SER A 334 33.22 1.86 -15.38
N ARG A 335 33.51 1.44 -14.15
CA ARG A 335 34.76 1.81 -13.46
C ARG A 335 35.97 1.04 -13.98
N THR A 336 35.78 -0.21 -14.41
CA THR A 336 36.87 -1.06 -14.92
C THR A 336 37.30 -0.71 -16.34
N VAL A 337 36.51 0.09 -17.07
CA VAL A 337 36.81 0.53 -18.45
C VAL A 337 37.57 1.86 -18.50
N ASP A 338 37.71 2.58 -17.37
CA ASP A 338 38.55 3.78 -17.22
C ASP A 338 39.95 3.51 -16.58
N PRO A 339 40.82 2.60 -17.09
CA PRO A 339 42.22 2.51 -16.64
C PRO A 339 43.20 2.96 -17.75
N SER A 340 43.16 4.22 -18.23
CA SER A 340 44.29 4.79 -18.98
C SER A 340 44.23 6.33 -19.13
N THR A 341 44.82 7.03 -18.17
CA THR A 341 45.65 8.22 -18.41
C THR A 341 46.81 8.14 -17.42
N ASP A 342 47.79 7.31 -17.74
CA ASP A 342 49.11 7.34 -17.13
C ASP A 342 50.12 7.63 -18.25
N PRO A 343 50.66 8.87 -18.37
CA PRO A 343 51.67 9.20 -19.36
C PRO A 343 53.05 8.91 -18.75
N SER A 344 53.41 7.64 -18.63
CA SER A 344 54.77 7.26 -18.25
C SER A 344 55.24 6.03 -19.02
N THR A 345 55.72 6.26 -20.24
CA THR A 345 56.81 5.51 -20.90
C THR A 345 57.03 6.02 -22.33
N GLY A 346 57.81 7.09 -22.44
CA GLY A 346 58.45 7.51 -23.70
C GLY A 346 59.96 7.55 -23.47
N SER A 347 60.63 6.45 -23.79
CA SER A 347 62.09 6.30 -23.68
C SER A 347 62.83 7.07 -24.78
N SER A 348 63.92 7.74 -24.37
CA SER A 348 65.21 7.92 -25.04
C SER A 348 65.31 8.62 -26.41
N SER A 349 66.01 9.76 -26.42
CA SER A 349 66.98 10.09 -27.47
C SER A 349 68.17 10.83 -26.87
N GLY A 350 69.30 10.14 -26.78
CA GLY A 350 70.58 10.69 -26.32
C GLY A 350 71.23 11.58 -27.39
N THR A 351 71.88 12.65 -26.95
CA THR A 351 72.64 13.58 -27.78
C THR A 351 74.13 13.18 -27.75
N PRO A 352 74.86 13.10 -28.88
CA PRO A 352 76.30 12.97 -28.86
C PRO A 352 76.98 14.35 -28.79
N VAL A 353 78.05 14.43 -28.01
CA VAL A 353 78.95 15.59 -27.89
C VAL A 353 80.01 15.51 -29.00
N PRO A 354 80.33 16.60 -29.73
CA PRO A 354 81.50 16.63 -30.61
C PRO A 354 82.76 17.10 -29.86
N ALA A 355 83.90 16.57 -30.32
CA ALA A 355 85.25 16.86 -29.87
C ALA A 355 85.71 18.29 -30.20
#